data_AF-A0A843EIC2-F1
#
_entry.id   AF-A0A843EIC2-F1
#
_cell.length_a   1.000
_cell.length_b   1.000
_cell.length_c   1.000
_cell.angle_alpha   90.00
_cell.angle_beta   90.00
_cell.angle_gamma   90.00
#
_symmetry.space_group_name_H-M   'P 1'
#
loop_
_entity.id
_entity.type
_entity.pdbx_description
1 polymer ?
#
loop_
_entity_poly.entity_id
_entity_poly.type
_entity_poly.pdbx_seq_one_letter_code
_entity_poly.pdbx_strand_id
1 'polypeptide(L)'
;IPGQREAEEGYRPGMGGKHSYPEHLFQCAEVACENGADVLSCETLGGKEIGDYATTNGDIVAFLFGIGYLGSIDMEYVWKEFVNIAKKNKTIAGGDTNCSGANTSMFMAGGMLDQDVQRTYSAVTRAIASARTLVAWEQGASGPDKDCGYEGPICKAIAGKPCAQEGKNCQCAHADLQGNLMAQVCDLWSNESIEYHPEFGGTSVQCWMGSLGYEVALMNTAIQTGKEKELRDLYMITDRERGPEGHILAYDNAYEIGKAIVSEGDNYYLRAKAAGLKAAELIKAHNDAKELQLTRKQREVLEGIIKDLSALPDDEDKFFEYCCKKYADVPNFDLKNYGL
;
A
#
# COMPACT_ATOMS: atom_id res chain seq x y z
N ILE A 1 19.74 -5.55 1.39
CA ILE A 1 18.32 -5.30 1.06
C ILE A 1 17.83 -4.25 2.05
N PRO A 2 17.20 -3.14 1.63
CA PRO A 2 17.06 -2.54 0.31
C PRO A 2 17.72 -1.15 0.27
N GLY A 3 17.67 -0.48 -0.89
CA GLY A 3 18.18 0.89 -1.05
C GLY A 3 17.57 1.84 0.00
N GLN A 4 18.39 2.22 0.98
CA GLN A 4 18.32 3.56 1.50
C GLN A 4 18.66 4.47 0.31
N ARG A 5 17.64 4.98 -0.38
CA ARG A 5 17.69 6.42 -0.58
C ARG A 5 17.86 6.95 0.83
N GLU A 6 19.03 7.50 1.10
CA GLU A 6 19.39 8.09 2.37
C GLU A 6 18.32 9.14 2.66
N ALA A 7 17.22 8.76 3.31
CA ALA A 7 16.12 9.67 3.69
C ALA A 7 16.64 10.80 4.59
N GLU A 8 17.80 10.56 5.21
CA GLU A 8 18.67 11.51 5.88
C GLU A 8 19.15 12.67 4.99
N GLU A 9 19.12 12.56 3.65
CA GLU A 9 19.42 13.64 2.70
C GLU A 9 18.18 14.42 2.20
N GLY A 10 17.00 14.15 2.76
CA GLY A 10 15.77 14.91 2.55
C GLY A 10 14.89 14.46 1.36
N TYR A 11 13.65 14.96 1.32
CA TYR A 11 12.62 14.59 0.32
C TYR A 11 12.26 15.68 -0.70
N ARG A 12 12.73 16.92 -0.50
CA ARG A 12 12.42 18.04 -1.40
C ARG A 12 13.66 18.55 -2.14
N PRO A 13 13.52 19.01 -3.39
CA PRO A 13 14.61 19.69 -4.09
C PRO A 13 15.18 20.84 -3.26
N GLY A 14 16.50 20.95 -3.20
CA GLY A 14 17.21 21.93 -2.39
C GLY A 14 17.51 21.46 -0.95
N MET A 15 17.02 20.28 -0.55
CA MET A 15 17.42 19.62 0.69
C MET A 15 18.65 18.71 0.51
N GLY A 16 19.05 18.44 -0.73
CA GLY A 16 20.01 17.39 -1.08
C GLY A 16 21.36 17.45 -0.34
N GLY A 17 21.87 16.24 -0.06
CA GLY A 17 23.19 15.97 0.50
C GLY A 17 24.21 15.59 -0.58
N LYS A 18 25.02 14.58 -0.30
CA LYS A 18 26.11 14.13 -1.17
C LYS A 18 25.61 13.49 -2.47
N HIS A 19 24.37 12.99 -2.49
CA HIS A 19 23.83 12.17 -3.59
C HIS A 19 22.69 12.83 -4.38
N SER A 20 22.26 14.03 -3.99
CA SER A 20 21.24 14.86 -4.69
C SER A 20 19.99 14.09 -5.14
N TYR A 21 19.48 13.21 -4.27
CA TYR A 21 18.37 12.31 -4.58
C TYR A 21 17.06 13.04 -4.94
N PRO A 22 16.59 14.06 -4.19
CA PRO A 22 15.38 14.79 -4.55
C PRO A 22 15.48 15.51 -5.89
N GLU A 23 16.67 16.02 -6.24
CA GLU A 23 16.92 16.68 -7.52
C GLU A 23 16.86 15.69 -8.69
N HIS A 24 17.40 14.49 -8.51
CA HIS A 24 17.45 13.48 -9.56
C HIS A 24 16.15 12.69 -9.72
N LEU A 25 15.25 12.69 -8.73
CA LEU A 25 13.99 11.93 -8.82
C LEU A 25 13.17 12.31 -10.06
N PHE A 26 12.88 13.60 -10.22
CA PHE A 26 12.08 14.10 -11.33
C PHE A 26 12.84 14.05 -12.66
N GLN A 27 14.16 14.24 -12.62
CA GLN A 27 15.01 14.10 -13.80
C GLN A 27 14.98 12.66 -14.33
N CYS A 28 15.08 11.66 -13.46
CA CYS A 28 14.97 10.25 -13.86
C CYS A 28 13.60 9.93 -14.46
N ALA A 29 12.52 10.44 -13.86
CA ALA A 29 11.16 10.27 -14.39
C ALA A 29 11.02 10.90 -15.78
N GLU A 30 11.52 12.12 -15.98
CA GLU A 30 11.48 12.82 -17.26
C GLU A 30 12.28 12.07 -18.33
N VAL A 31 13.52 11.66 -18.03
CA VAL A 31 14.36 10.88 -18.96
C VAL A 31 13.66 9.57 -19.34
N ALA A 32 13.07 8.84 -18.40
CA ALA A 32 12.36 7.61 -18.70
C ALA A 32 11.16 7.84 -19.64
N CYS A 33 10.34 8.86 -19.36
CA CYS A 33 9.18 9.19 -20.19
C CYS A 33 9.58 9.64 -21.60
N GLU A 34 10.65 10.42 -21.74
CA GLU A 34 11.16 10.87 -23.04
C GLU A 34 11.74 9.72 -23.90
N ASN A 35 12.17 8.63 -23.27
CA ASN A 35 12.92 7.54 -23.92
C ASN A 35 12.14 6.22 -24.03
N GLY A 36 10.81 6.26 -23.94
CA GLY A 36 9.94 5.14 -24.32
C GLY A 36 9.23 4.44 -23.17
N ALA A 37 9.21 5.01 -21.96
CA ALA A 37 8.31 4.53 -20.92
C ALA A 37 6.85 4.93 -21.23
N ASP A 38 5.95 3.94 -21.29
CA ASP A 38 4.51 4.15 -21.52
C ASP A 38 3.73 4.44 -20.24
N VAL A 39 4.19 3.93 -19.10
CA VAL A 39 3.57 4.10 -17.78
C VAL A 39 4.63 4.53 -16.76
N LEU A 40 4.42 5.65 -16.08
CA LEU A 40 5.25 6.16 -15.01
C LEU A 40 4.63 5.81 -13.65
N SER A 41 5.35 5.02 -12.85
CA SER A 41 4.96 4.66 -11.49
C SER A 41 6.15 4.81 -10.52
N CYS A 42 5.87 4.94 -9.23
CA CYS A 42 6.91 5.10 -8.21
C CYS A 42 6.49 4.43 -6.89
N GLU A 43 7.46 4.02 -6.08
CA GLU A 43 7.24 3.66 -4.68
C GLU A 43 7.84 4.78 -3.84
N THR A 44 7.02 5.79 -3.52
CA THR A 44 7.51 6.98 -2.80
C THR A 44 7.71 6.69 -1.30
N LEU A 45 8.52 7.52 -0.65
CA LEU A 45 9.04 7.25 0.70
C LEU A 45 8.51 8.20 1.78
N GLY A 46 7.65 9.16 1.44
CA GLY A 46 7.09 10.08 2.43
C GLY A 46 6.52 9.37 3.65
N GLY A 47 6.97 9.78 4.83
CA GLY A 47 6.56 9.23 6.12
C GLY A 47 7.29 7.97 6.56
N LYS A 48 8.23 7.44 5.76
CA LYS A 48 8.88 6.15 6.02
C LYS A 48 9.62 6.12 7.35
N GLU A 49 10.32 7.18 7.74
CA GLU A 49 11.08 7.24 8.98
C GLU A 49 10.19 7.06 10.22
N ILE A 50 9.01 7.67 10.20
CA ILE A 50 7.99 7.47 11.23
C ILE A 50 7.32 6.10 11.07
N GLY A 51 7.07 5.64 9.85
CA GLY A 51 6.48 4.31 9.56
C GLY A 51 7.35 3.14 10.02
N ASP A 52 8.68 3.24 9.87
CA ASP A 52 9.65 2.25 10.32
C ASP A 52 9.72 2.22 11.86
N TYR A 53 9.72 3.40 12.50
CA TYR A 53 9.58 3.52 13.95
C TYR A 53 8.27 2.88 14.43
N ALA A 54 7.16 3.21 13.79
CA ALA A 54 5.83 2.72 14.12
C ALA A 54 5.77 1.20 14.08
N THR A 55 6.21 0.60 12.96
CA THR A 55 6.17 -0.84 12.73
C THR A 55 7.05 -1.59 13.73
N THR A 56 8.25 -1.07 14.00
CA THR A 56 9.17 -1.69 14.98
C THR A 56 8.62 -1.64 16.41
N ASN A 57 7.83 -0.63 16.76
CA ASN A 57 7.30 -0.43 18.12
C ASN A 57 5.83 -0.86 18.27
N GLY A 58 5.16 -1.28 17.19
CA GLY A 58 3.72 -1.53 17.18
C GLY A 58 2.87 -0.29 17.49
N ASP A 59 3.36 0.92 17.21
CA ASP A 59 2.67 2.18 17.48
C ASP A 59 1.79 2.59 16.27
N ILE A 60 0.50 2.27 16.35
CA ILE A 60 -0.44 2.57 15.26
C ILE A 60 -0.67 4.08 15.06
N VAL A 61 -0.50 4.88 16.10
CA VAL A 61 -0.65 6.34 16.01
C VAL A 61 0.53 6.93 15.25
N ALA A 62 1.74 6.39 15.46
CA ALA A 62 2.90 6.74 14.66
C ALA A 62 2.69 6.35 13.20
N PHE A 63 2.16 5.15 12.91
CA PHE A 63 1.91 4.74 11.53
C PHE A 63 0.87 5.64 10.84
N LEU A 64 -0.20 6.02 11.56
CA LEU A 64 -1.19 6.97 11.07
C LEU A 64 -0.58 8.34 10.76
N PHE A 65 0.26 8.86 11.65
CA PHE A 65 0.94 10.14 11.45
C PHE A 65 1.93 10.09 10.29
N GLY A 66 2.82 9.09 10.27
CA GLY A 66 3.83 8.92 9.23
C GLY A 66 3.21 8.66 7.86
N ILE A 67 2.44 7.58 7.73
CA ILE A 67 1.95 7.14 6.43
C ILE A 67 0.64 7.84 6.05
N GLY A 68 -0.36 7.80 6.95
CA GLY A 68 -1.69 8.34 6.65
C GLY A 68 -1.69 9.86 6.43
N TYR A 69 -0.88 10.59 7.20
CA TYR A 69 -0.83 12.06 7.16
C TYR A 69 0.38 12.60 6.38
N LEU A 70 1.61 12.46 6.91
CA LEU A 70 2.81 12.99 6.25
C LEU A 70 3.05 12.37 4.87
N GLY A 71 2.82 11.07 4.73
CA GLY A 71 2.88 10.36 3.46
C GLY A 71 1.86 10.86 2.43
N SER A 72 0.67 11.30 2.86
CA SER A 72 -0.32 11.92 1.96
C SER A 72 0.15 13.30 1.47
N ILE A 73 0.76 14.11 2.35
CA ILE A 73 1.35 15.41 2.00
C ILE A 73 2.52 15.24 1.00
N ASP A 74 3.36 14.23 1.21
CA ASP A 74 4.42 13.89 0.25
C ASP A 74 3.86 13.47 -1.10
N MET A 75 2.86 12.57 -1.09
CA MET A 75 2.19 12.10 -2.29
C MET A 75 1.57 13.23 -3.10
N GLU A 76 0.91 14.21 -2.45
CA GLU A 76 0.33 15.36 -3.14
C GLU A 76 1.39 16.11 -3.95
N TYR A 77 2.54 16.40 -3.33
CA TYR A 77 3.64 17.09 -3.99
C TYR A 77 4.22 16.25 -5.14
N VAL A 78 4.63 15.01 -4.86
CA VAL A 78 5.37 14.19 -5.82
C VAL A 78 4.49 13.83 -7.02
N TRP A 79 3.23 13.45 -6.80
CA TRP A 79 2.35 13.04 -7.88
C TRP A 79 1.86 14.18 -8.75
N LYS A 80 1.72 15.38 -8.20
CA LYS A 80 1.47 16.57 -9.01
C LYS A 80 2.58 16.80 -10.03
N GLU A 81 3.84 16.66 -9.61
CA GLU A 81 5.00 16.80 -10.51
C GLU A 81 5.11 15.63 -11.51
N PHE A 82 4.94 14.38 -11.07
CA PHE A 82 4.94 13.23 -11.98
C PHE A 82 3.82 13.29 -13.02
N VAL A 83 2.62 13.74 -12.65
CA VAL A 83 1.52 13.93 -13.60
C VAL A 83 1.85 15.02 -14.62
N ASN A 84 2.53 16.10 -14.22
CA ASN A 84 3.00 17.13 -15.16
C ASN A 84 4.04 16.56 -16.14
N ILE A 85 5.00 15.78 -15.66
CA ILE A 85 6.01 15.11 -16.48
C ILE A 85 5.35 14.13 -17.46
N ALA A 86 4.44 13.29 -16.98
CA ALA A 86 3.72 12.32 -17.81
C ALA A 86 2.90 13.02 -18.90
N LYS A 87 2.16 14.09 -18.56
CA LYS A 87 1.40 14.91 -19.52
C LYS A 87 2.30 15.55 -20.57
N LYS A 88 3.43 16.13 -20.19
CA LYS A 88 4.40 16.73 -21.11
C LYS A 88 4.90 15.71 -22.14
N ASN A 89 5.15 14.49 -21.70
CA ASN A 89 5.76 13.43 -22.51
C ASN A 89 4.75 12.46 -23.16
N LYS A 90 3.44 12.66 -22.93
CA LYS A 90 2.36 11.78 -23.42
C LYS A 90 2.48 10.34 -22.90
N THR A 91 3.01 10.20 -21.69
CA THR A 91 3.08 8.96 -20.91
C THR A 91 1.88 8.88 -19.98
N ILE A 92 1.48 7.67 -19.58
CA ILE A 92 0.45 7.44 -18.57
C ILE A 92 1.06 7.64 -17.19
N ALA A 93 0.48 8.51 -16.35
CA ALA A 93 0.78 8.51 -14.93
C ALA A 93 0.07 7.31 -14.28
N GLY A 94 0.82 6.25 -13.95
CA GLY A 94 0.30 4.99 -13.45
C GLY A 94 -0.22 5.11 -12.03
N GLY A 95 0.68 5.13 -11.05
CA GLY A 95 0.33 5.31 -9.65
C GLY A 95 1.45 4.91 -8.70
N ASP A 96 1.13 4.94 -7.42
CA ASP A 96 2.05 4.62 -6.32
C ASP A 96 1.58 3.40 -5.53
N THR A 97 2.31 3.09 -4.47
CA THR A 97 2.02 2.06 -3.49
C THR A 97 2.72 2.42 -2.18
N ASN A 98 2.16 2.02 -1.03
CA ASN A 98 2.87 2.11 0.22
C ASN A 98 3.75 0.87 0.51
N CYS A 99 4.54 0.44 -0.48
CA CYS A 99 5.52 -0.65 -0.30
C CYS A 99 6.53 -0.33 0.82
N SER A 100 6.94 0.94 0.88
CA SER A 100 7.91 1.46 1.85
C SER A 100 7.47 1.38 3.32
N GLY A 101 6.17 1.25 3.59
CA GLY A 101 5.59 1.14 4.94
C GLY A 101 4.72 -0.10 5.12
N ALA A 102 3.58 -0.18 4.44
CA ALA A 102 2.62 -1.27 4.58
C ALA A 102 3.18 -2.64 4.16
N ASN A 103 3.97 -2.74 3.07
CA ASN A 103 4.64 -4.02 2.75
C ASN A 103 5.73 -4.36 3.77
N THR A 104 6.44 -3.37 4.32
CA THR A 104 7.38 -3.61 5.42
C THR A 104 6.67 -4.18 6.65
N SER A 105 5.49 -3.64 7.02
CA SER A 105 4.66 -4.19 8.07
C SER A 105 4.18 -5.62 7.77
N MET A 106 3.82 -5.92 6.52
CA MET A 106 3.44 -7.27 6.08
C MET A 106 4.61 -8.25 6.15
N PHE A 107 5.79 -7.87 5.68
CA PHE A 107 6.98 -8.70 5.73
C PHE A 107 7.47 -8.95 7.15
N MET A 108 7.37 -7.95 8.04
CA MET A 108 7.65 -8.13 9.47
C MET A 108 6.57 -8.96 10.17
N ALA A 109 5.34 -9.00 9.66
CA ALA A 109 4.31 -9.89 10.18
C ALA A 109 4.52 -11.34 9.72
N GLY A 110 5.13 -11.53 8.55
CA GLY A 110 5.64 -12.80 8.06
C GLY A 110 4.55 -13.86 7.84
N GLY A 111 4.97 -15.12 7.92
CA GLY A 111 4.12 -16.28 7.79
C GLY A 111 3.26 -16.56 9.04
N MET A 112 2.50 -17.65 8.98
CA MET A 112 1.50 -17.98 10.01
C MET A 112 2.07 -18.12 11.44
N LEU A 113 3.34 -18.51 11.55
CA LEU A 113 4.02 -18.81 12.81
C LEU A 113 4.89 -17.65 13.33
N ASP A 114 5.10 -16.62 12.52
CA ASP A 114 5.95 -15.48 12.88
C ASP A 114 5.24 -14.55 13.86
N GLN A 115 6.02 -13.82 14.67
CA GLN A 115 5.51 -13.05 15.80
C GLN A 115 6.13 -11.66 15.97
N ASP A 116 7.02 -11.23 15.07
CA ASP A 116 7.73 -9.94 15.17
C ASP A 116 6.74 -8.76 15.08
N VAL A 117 5.84 -8.79 14.09
CA VAL A 117 4.66 -7.91 14.02
C VAL A 117 3.39 -8.76 13.99
N GLN A 118 2.36 -8.32 14.69
CA GLN A 118 1.08 -9.02 14.66
C GLN A 118 0.35 -8.71 13.35
N ARG A 119 -0.14 -9.75 12.64
CA ARG A 119 -0.90 -9.56 11.39
C ARG A 119 -2.13 -8.64 11.53
N THR A 120 -2.72 -8.51 12.72
CA THR A 120 -3.80 -7.53 12.94
C THR A 120 -3.31 -6.09 12.86
N TYR A 121 -2.10 -5.80 13.34
CA TYR A 121 -1.44 -4.51 13.11
C TYR A 121 -1.17 -4.30 11.62
N SER A 122 -0.58 -5.30 10.94
CA SER A 122 -0.29 -5.25 9.50
C SER A 122 -1.53 -5.00 8.62
N ALA A 123 -2.65 -5.65 8.95
CA ALA A 123 -3.91 -5.41 8.26
C ALA A 123 -4.39 -3.97 8.44
N VAL A 124 -4.32 -3.41 9.65
CA VAL A 124 -4.78 -2.03 9.89
C VAL A 124 -3.84 -1.00 9.25
N THR A 125 -2.52 -1.22 9.28
CA THR A 125 -1.56 -0.34 8.60
C THR A 125 -1.78 -0.31 7.08
N ARG A 126 -2.12 -1.45 6.47
CA ARG A 126 -2.54 -1.52 5.06
C ARG A 126 -3.77 -0.66 4.77
N ALA A 127 -4.78 -0.70 5.64
CA ALA A 127 -5.97 0.13 5.49
C ALA A 127 -5.64 1.62 5.60
N ILE A 128 -4.81 2.02 6.57
CA ILE A 128 -4.32 3.41 6.69
C ILE A 128 -3.57 3.83 5.41
N ALA A 129 -2.70 2.96 4.90
CA ALA A 129 -1.92 3.23 3.69
C ALA A 129 -2.77 3.44 2.44
N SER A 130 -3.95 2.82 2.34
CA SER A 130 -4.86 3.01 1.20
C SER A 130 -5.30 4.47 1.03
N ALA A 131 -5.52 5.19 2.14
CA ALA A 131 -5.86 6.62 2.11
C ALA A 131 -4.72 7.49 1.57
N ARG A 132 -3.46 7.07 1.80
CA ARG A 132 -2.27 7.72 1.26
C ARG A 132 -2.08 7.40 -0.21
N THR A 133 -2.20 6.14 -0.61
CA THR A 133 -2.01 5.70 -2.02
C THR A 133 -3.05 6.34 -2.95
N LEU A 134 -4.28 6.56 -2.48
CA LEU A 134 -5.34 7.26 -3.21
C LEU A 134 -4.93 8.66 -3.72
N VAL A 135 -4.03 9.35 -3.00
CA VAL A 135 -3.59 10.72 -3.35
C VAL A 135 -2.98 10.80 -4.75
N ALA A 136 -2.30 9.75 -5.23
CA ALA A 136 -1.76 9.75 -6.59
C ALA A 136 -2.85 10.00 -7.65
N TRP A 137 -4.01 9.35 -7.49
CA TRP A 137 -5.14 9.52 -8.39
C TRP A 137 -5.86 10.85 -8.19
N GLU A 138 -5.91 11.37 -6.97
CA GLU A 138 -6.41 12.72 -6.68
C GLU A 138 -5.58 13.80 -7.38
N GLN A 139 -4.26 13.58 -7.52
CA GLN A 139 -3.36 14.45 -8.28
C GLN A 139 -3.38 14.20 -9.80
N GLY A 140 -4.12 13.19 -10.27
CA GLY A 140 -4.39 12.96 -11.69
C GLY A 140 -3.68 11.76 -12.31
N ALA A 141 -3.07 10.87 -11.52
CA ALA A 141 -2.69 9.55 -12.02
C ALA A 141 -3.94 8.75 -12.42
N SER A 142 -3.80 7.88 -13.42
CA SER A 142 -4.93 7.21 -14.08
C SER A 142 -4.90 5.69 -14.01
N GLY A 143 -3.85 5.11 -13.43
CA GLY A 143 -3.63 3.66 -13.44
C GLY A 143 -2.98 3.16 -14.74
N PRO A 144 -2.46 1.91 -14.75
CA PRO A 144 -2.41 1.02 -13.60
C PRO A 144 -1.42 1.51 -12.53
N ASP A 145 -1.79 1.33 -11.25
CA ASP A 145 -0.87 1.58 -10.13
C ASP A 145 0.23 0.51 -10.03
N LYS A 146 0.93 0.46 -8.90
CA LYS A 146 1.99 -0.52 -8.66
C LYS A 146 1.43 -1.84 -8.13
N ASP A 147 1.97 -2.93 -8.66
CA ASP A 147 1.69 -4.32 -8.32
C ASP A 147 1.74 -4.64 -6.83
N CYS A 148 2.80 -4.18 -6.15
CA CYS A 148 2.99 -4.41 -4.72
C CYS A 148 2.09 -3.53 -3.83
N GLY A 149 1.18 -2.74 -4.43
CA GLY A 149 0.08 -2.04 -3.77
C GLY A 149 -1.06 -2.97 -3.41
N TYR A 150 -0.88 -3.79 -2.38
CA TYR A 150 -1.94 -4.67 -1.85
C TYR A 150 -3.18 -3.90 -1.37
N GLU A 151 -3.06 -2.60 -1.08
CA GLU A 151 -4.21 -1.72 -0.81
C GLU A 151 -5.06 -1.38 -2.05
N GLY A 152 -4.64 -1.83 -3.24
CA GLY A 152 -5.30 -1.58 -4.51
C GLY A 152 -6.78 -1.93 -4.55
N PRO A 153 -7.29 -3.05 -3.98
CA PRO A 153 -8.72 -3.32 -3.91
C PRO A 153 -9.52 -2.21 -3.21
N ILE A 154 -8.97 -1.61 -2.15
CA ILE A 154 -9.61 -0.50 -1.44
C ILE A 154 -9.59 0.76 -2.31
N CYS A 155 -8.43 1.08 -2.89
CA CYS A 155 -8.29 2.26 -3.75
C CYS A 155 -9.24 2.14 -4.96
N LYS A 156 -9.21 1.00 -5.67
CA LYS A 156 -10.04 0.72 -6.84
C LYS A 156 -11.53 0.85 -6.54
N ALA A 157 -11.98 0.43 -5.36
CA ALA A 157 -13.37 0.59 -4.93
C ALA A 157 -13.80 2.06 -4.84
N ILE A 158 -12.87 2.97 -4.57
CA ILE A 158 -13.12 4.42 -4.49
C ILE A 158 -13.07 5.07 -5.88
N ALA A 159 -11.97 4.90 -6.60
CA ALA A 159 -11.69 5.69 -7.80
C ALA A 159 -12.04 5.00 -9.13
N GLY A 160 -12.30 3.69 -9.10
CA GLY A 160 -12.57 2.89 -10.30
C GLY A 160 -11.43 2.86 -11.31
N LYS A 161 -10.19 3.08 -10.86
CA LYS A 161 -8.99 3.06 -11.72
C LYS A 161 -8.42 1.65 -11.83
N PRO A 162 -7.71 1.34 -12.93
CA PRO A 162 -7.01 0.06 -13.04
C PRO A 162 -5.94 -0.09 -11.96
N CYS A 163 -5.83 -1.29 -11.40
CA CYS A 163 -4.80 -1.66 -10.43
C CYS A 163 -3.98 -2.85 -10.92
N ALA A 164 -2.66 -2.74 -10.83
CA ALA A 164 -1.78 -3.89 -10.92
C ALA A 164 -1.74 -4.57 -9.56
N GLN A 165 -1.74 -5.90 -9.52
CA GLN A 165 -1.71 -6.66 -8.27
C GLN A 165 -0.76 -7.85 -8.40
N GLU A 166 -0.30 -8.32 -7.26
CA GLU A 166 0.55 -9.50 -7.11
C GLU A 166 0.02 -10.44 -6.01
N GLY A 167 0.50 -11.68 -6.00
CA GLY A 167 0.05 -12.69 -5.05
C GLY A 167 0.65 -14.06 -5.34
N LYS A 168 -0.17 -15.08 -5.62
CA LYS A 168 0.34 -16.46 -5.77
C LYS A 168 1.42 -16.63 -6.85
N ASN A 169 1.47 -15.74 -7.86
CA ASN A 169 2.48 -15.77 -8.92
C ASN A 169 3.66 -14.80 -8.70
N CYS A 170 3.78 -14.18 -7.52
CA CYS A 170 4.96 -13.39 -7.11
C CYS A 170 5.83 -14.09 -6.05
N GLN A 171 5.66 -15.40 -5.85
CA GLN A 171 6.47 -16.19 -4.91
C GLN A 171 7.98 -16.18 -5.20
N CYS A 172 8.38 -15.75 -6.39
CA CYS A 172 9.78 -15.47 -6.70
C CYS A 172 10.37 -14.31 -5.89
N ALA A 173 9.56 -13.32 -5.52
CA ALA A 173 9.99 -12.17 -4.76
C ALA A 173 9.82 -12.39 -3.25
N HIS A 174 8.62 -12.80 -2.84
CA HIS A 174 8.27 -12.94 -1.43
C HIS A 174 7.07 -13.87 -1.25
N ALA A 175 6.87 -14.33 -0.01
CA ALA A 175 5.69 -15.11 0.36
C ALA A 175 4.61 -14.20 0.96
N ASP A 176 3.36 -14.45 0.59
CA ASP A 176 2.19 -13.76 1.12
C ASP A 176 1.10 -14.76 1.56
N LEU A 177 0.05 -14.27 2.25
CA LEU A 177 -1.05 -15.09 2.76
C LEU A 177 -2.40 -14.78 2.08
N GLN A 178 -2.38 -14.05 0.95
CA GLN A 178 -3.57 -13.62 0.20
C GLN A 178 -3.43 -13.87 -1.32
N GLY A 179 -2.64 -14.88 -1.69
CA GLY A 179 -2.15 -15.04 -3.06
C GLY A 179 -3.22 -15.25 -4.13
N ASN A 180 -4.33 -15.94 -3.85
CA ASN A 180 -5.47 -16.01 -4.77
C ASN A 180 -6.35 -14.77 -4.62
N LEU A 181 -6.61 -14.34 -3.38
CA LEU A 181 -7.51 -13.22 -3.11
C LEU A 181 -7.09 -11.95 -3.86
N MET A 182 -5.80 -11.67 -4.03
CA MET A 182 -5.36 -10.48 -4.78
C MET A 182 -5.73 -10.50 -6.27
N ALA A 183 -6.03 -11.67 -6.85
CA ALA A 183 -6.54 -11.78 -8.21
C ALA A 183 -8.02 -11.40 -8.36
N GLN A 184 -8.76 -11.21 -7.26
CA GLN A 184 -10.22 -11.01 -7.27
C GLN A 184 -10.67 -9.81 -8.13
N VAL A 185 -9.88 -8.72 -8.15
CA VAL A 185 -10.25 -7.46 -8.81
C VAL A 185 -9.06 -6.78 -9.49
N CYS A 186 -8.00 -7.51 -9.84
CA CYS A 186 -6.86 -6.95 -10.56
C CYS A 186 -7.20 -6.60 -12.02
N ASP A 187 -6.47 -5.64 -12.60
CA ASP A 187 -6.49 -5.36 -14.04
C ASP A 187 -5.17 -5.79 -14.70
N LEU A 188 -4.07 -5.77 -13.95
CA LEU A 188 -2.78 -6.35 -14.32
C LEU A 188 -2.33 -7.31 -13.21
N TRP A 189 -1.66 -8.40 -13.61
CA TRP A 189 -1.16 -9.43 -12.71
C TRP A 189 0.36 -9.54 -12.82
N SER A 190 1.07 -9.33 -11.71
CA SER A 190 2.52 -9.22 -11.65
C SER A 190 3.17 -10.35 -10.85
N ASN A 191 4.44 -10.59 -11.12
CA ASN A 191 5.30 -11.46 -10.33
C ASN A 191 6.20 -10.69 -9.35
N GLU A 192 5.95 -9.39 -9.14
CA GLU A 192 6.77 -8.44 -8.37
C GLU A 192 8.19 -8.30 -8.94
N SER A 193 9.06 -9.27 -8.67
CA SER A 193 10.45 -9.23 -9.07
C SER A 193 11.06 -10.64 -9.13
N ILE A 194 11.99 -10.82 -10.06
CA ILE A 194 12.81 -12.03 -10.18
C ILE A 194 14.16 -11.66 -10.76
N GLU A 195 15.25 -12.22 -10.22
CA GLU A 195 16.57 -12.09 -10.81
C GLU A 195 16.61 -12.77 -12.18
N TYR A 196 17.25 -12.14 -13.17
CA TYR A 196 17.43 -12.74 -14.49
C TYR A 196 18.51 -13.84 -14.48
N HIS A 197 18.10 -15.09 -14.62
CA HIS A 197 18.99 -16.26 -14.69
C HIS A 197 18.33 -17.42 -15.45
N PRO A 198 19.08 -18.44 -15.89
CA PRO A 198 18.51 -19.60 -16.59
C PRO A 198 17.82 -20.59 -15.63
N GLU A 199 16.74 -21.20 -16.12
CA GLU A 199 15.95 -22.27 -15.51
C GLU A 199 15.79 -23.44 -16.50
N PHE A 200 15.32 -24.61 -16.05
CA PHE A 200 15.06 -25.73 -16.98
C PHE A 200 14.02 -25.39 -18.06
N GLY A 201 13.05 -24.54 -17.75
CA GLY A 201 11.95 -24.15 -18.63
C GLY A 201 12.23 -22.95 -19.55
N GLY A 202 13.45 -22.39 -19.51
CA GLY A 202 13.80 -21.14 -20.20
C GLY A 202 14.52 -20.17 -19.27
N THR A 203 14.53 -18.89 -19.59
CA THR A 203 15.00 -17.86 -18.63
C THR A 203 13.96 -17.68 -17.52
N SER A 204 14.39 -17.23 -16.33
CA SER A 204 13.50 -17.00 -15.18
C SER A 204 12.31 -16.11 -15.54
N VAL A 205 12.54 -15.04 -16.30
CA VAL A 205 11.49 -14.13 -16.79
C VAL A 205 10.52 -14.81 -17.76
N GLN A 206 10.96 -15.76 -18.58
CA GLN A 206 10.07 -16.53 -19.45
C GLN A 206 9.19 -17.50 -18.64
N CYS A 207 9.75 -18.15 -17.63
CA CYS A 207 9.01 -19.06 -16.76
C CYS A 207 7.89 -18.33 -16.00
N TRP A 208 8.21 -17.20 -15.35
CA TRP A 208 7.21 -16.43 -14.61
C TRP A 208 6.22 -15.70 -15.51
N MET A 209 6.64 -15.14 -16.64
CA MET A 209 5.72 -14.58 -17.64
C MET A 209 4.74 -15.64 -18.16
N GLY A 210 5.19 -16.88 -18.37
CA GLY A 210 4.32 -18.00 -18.72
C GLY A 210 3.27 -18.29 -17.64
N SER A 211 3.68 -18.36 -16.36
CA SER A 211 2.78 -18.56 -15.23
C SER A 211 1.75 -17.44 -15.08
N LEU A 212 2.18 -16.17 -15.17
CA LEU A 212 1.27 -15.01 -15.17
C LEU A 212 0.29 -15.08 -16.35
N GLY A 213 0.79 -15.39 -17.53
CA GLY A 213 -0.01 -15.48 -18.76
C GLY A 213 -1.14 -16.51 -18.67
N TYR A 214 -0.90 -17.67 -18.05
CA TYR A 214 -1.95 -18.67 -17.84
C TYR A 214 -3.02 -18.20 -16.85
N GLU A 215 -2.62 -17.50 -15.79
CA GLU A 215 -3.58 -16.95 -14.81
C GLU A 215 -4.47 -15.89 -15.47
N VAL A 216 -3.88 -14.93 -16.18
CA VAL A 216 -4.62 -13.89 -16.91
C VAL A 216 -5.49 -14.49 -18.01
N ALA A 217 -5.05 -15.55 -18.69
CA ALA A 217 -5.87 -16.27 -19.67
C ALA A 217 -7.12 -16.91 -19.05
N LEU A 218 -7.03 -17.45 -17.83
CA LEU A 218 -8.17 -17.97 -17.08
C LEU A 218 -9.15 -16.85 -16.73
N MET A 219 -8.66 -15.72 -16.21
CA MET A 219 -9.48 -14.55 -15.89
C MET A 219 -10.23 -14.03 -17.13
N ASN A 220 -9.51 -13.89 -18.25
CA ASN A 220 -10.09 -13.45 -19.52
C ASN A 220 -11.13 -14.44 -20.06
N THR A 221 -10.89 -15.74 -19.92
CA THR A 221 -11.86 -16.77 -20.30
C THR A 221 -13.12 -16.67 -19.44
N ALA A 222 -12.98 -16.42 -18.13
CA ALA A 222 -14.12 -16.22 -17.25
C ALA A 222 -14.96 -15.00 -17.67
N ILE A 223 -14.33 -13.87 -18.03
CA ILE A 223 -15.03 -12.69 -18.58
C ILE A 223 -15.77 -13.05 -19.88
N GLN A 224 -15.09 -13.70 -20.83
CA GLN A 224 -15.68 -14.05 -22.12
C GLN A 224 -16.86 -15.03 -22.02
N THR A 225 -16.91 -15.80 -20.93
CA THR A 225 -17.95 -16.82 -20.69
C THR A 225 -19.01 -16.38 -19.68
N GLY A 226 -18.95 -15.14 -19.16
CA GLY A 226 -19.90 -14.63 -18.16
C GLY A 226 -19.76 -15.27 -16.78
N LYS A 227 -18.55 -15.73 -16.45
CA LYS A 227 -18.18 -16.44 -15.22
C LYS A 227 -17.21 -15.64 -14.34
N GLU A 228 -16.93 -14.39 -14.70
CA GLU A 228 -15.96 -13.53 -14.01
C GLU A 228 -16.31 -13.32 -12.53
N LYS A 229 -17.59 -13.15 -12.19
CA LYS A 229 -18.02 -12.97 -10.80
C LYS A 229 -17.85 -14.23 -9.96
N GLU A 230 -18.13 -15.39 -10.56
CA GLU A 230 -17.95 -16.70 -9.92
C GLU A 230 -16.46 -16.94 -9.64
N LEU A 231 -15.59 -16.69 -10.63
CA LEU A 231 -14.14 -16.82 -10.46
C LEU A 231 -13.58 -15.82 -9.43
N ARG A 232 -14.00 -14.54 -9.47
CA ARG A 232 -13.63 -13.53 -8.46
C ARG A 232 -14.00 -14.00 -7.05
N ASP A 233 -15.22 -14.52 -6.86
CA ASP A 233 -15.69 -14.94 -5.55
C ASP A 233 -14.86 -16.15 -5.05
N LEU A 234 -14.49 -17.06 -5.95
CA LEU A 234 -13.59 -18.17 -5.63
C LEU A 234 -12.19 -17.68 -5.23
N TYR A 235 -11.61 -16.72 -5.94
CA TYR A 235 -10.34 -16.11 -5.53
C TYR A 235 -10.42 -15.51 -4.13
N MET A 236 -11.44 -14.69 -3.88
CA MET A 236 -11.64 -14.02 -2.60
C MET A 236 -11.84 -15.03 -1.44
N ILE A 237 -12.80 -15.96 -1.58
CA ILE A 237 -13.16 -16.90 -0.50
C ILE A 237 -11.98 -17.83 -0.16
N THR A 238 -11.11 -18.14 -1.14
CA THR A 238 -9.96 -19.03 -0.94
C THR A 238 -9.01 -18.54 0.16
N ASP A 239 -8.82 -17.23 0.31
CA ASP A 239 -7.87 -16.68 1.29
C ASP A 239 -8.48 -15.74 2.35
N ARG A 240 -9.76 -15.33 2.23
CA ARG A 240 -10.33 -14.29 3.13
C ARG A 240 -10.24 -14.60 4.63
N GLU A 241 -10.19 -15.89 4.99
CA GLU A 241 -10.13 -16.36 6.39
C GLU A 241 -8.73 -16.81 6.82
N ARG A 242 -7.74 -16.76 5.92
CA ARG A 242 -6.36 -17.19 6.21
C ARG A 242 -5.67 -16.29 7.24
N GLY A 243 -6.06 -15.02 7.27
CA GLY A 243 -5.55 -14.05 8.22
C GLY A 243 -6.21 -12.67 8.06
N PRO A 244 -5.96 -11.74 8.98
CA PRO A 244 -6.59 -10.42 8.96
C PRO A 244 -6.18 -9.58 7.74
N GLU A 245 -4.99 -9.81 7.16
CA GLU A 245 -4.49 -9.06 5.98
C GLU A 245 -5.33 -9.37 4.74
N GLY A 246 -5.48 -10.64 4.37
CA GLY A 246 -6.40 -11.04 3.30
C GLY A 246 -7.86 -10.67 3.62
N HIS A 247 -8.27 -10.77 4.88
CA HIS A 247 -9.64 -10.47 5.30
C HIS A 247 -10.07 -9.04 4.94
N ILE A 248 -9.26 -8.03 5.25
CA ILE A 248 -9.62 -6.63 4.95
C ILE A 248 -9.54 -6.30 3.46
N LEU A 249 -8.78 -7.08 2.69
CA LEU A 249 -8.59 -6.90 1.25
C LEU A 249 -9.64 -7.64 0.42
N ALA A 250 -10.42 -8.55 1.01
CA ALA A 250 -11.59 -9.13 0.36
C ALA A 250 -12.47 -8.01 -0.19
N TYR A 251 -12.90 -8.10 -1.46
CA TYR A 251 -13.44 -6.95 -2.20
C TYR A 251 -14.64 -6.29 -1.53
N ASP A 252 -15.42 -7.04 -0.75
CA ASP A 252 -16.54 -6.55 0.02
C ASP A 252 -16.08 -5.74 1.23
N ASN A 253 -15.13 -6.25 2.01
CA ASN A 253 -14.52 -5.52 3.13
C ASN A 253 -13.71 -4.31 2.65
N ALA A 254 -12.98 -4.45 1.54
CA ALA A 254 -12.23 -3.36 0.92
C ALA A 254 -13.15 -2.21 0.50
N TYR A 255 -14.34 -2.53 -0.02
CA TYR A 255 -15.37 -1.54 -0.36
C TYR A 255 -15.90 -0.81 0.90
N GLU A 256 -16.13 -1.52 2.00
CA GLU A 256 -16.54 -0.91 3.28
C GLU A 256 -15.48 0.04 3.85
N ILE A 257 -14.20 -0.31 3.75
CA ILE A 257 -13.08 0.57 4.12
C ILE A 257 -13.04 1.78 3.19
N GLY A 258 -13.22 1.58 1.88
CA GLY A 258 -13.30 2.67 0.91
C GLY A 258 -14.40 3.67 1.23
N LYS A 259 -15.58 3.19 1.66
CA LYS A 259 -16.67 4.06 2.14
C LYS A 259 -16.29 4.91 3.36
N ALA A 260 -15.51 4.35 4.29
CA ALA A 260 -15.03 5.09 5.46
C ALA A 260 -13.99 6.15 5.10
N ILE A 261 -13.17 5.92 4.06
CA ILE A 261 -12.23 6.92 3.55
C ILE A 261 -12.99 8.08 2.93
N VAL A 262 -13.94 7.80 2.03
CA VAL A 262 -14.66 8.88 1.31
C VAL A 262 -15.58 9.70 2.21
N SER A 263 -16.02 9.18 3.36
CA SER A 263 -16.83 9.97 4.30
C SER A 263 -16.06 11.12 4.93
N GLU A 264 -14.72 11.05 4.94
CA GLU A 264 -13.81 12.07 5.46
C GLU A 264 -12.85 12.59 4.38
N GLY A 265 -13.24 12.47 3.09
CA GLY A 265 -12.33 12.54 1.95
C GLY A 265 -11.50 13.82 1.82
N ASP A 266 -12.01 14.94 2.34
CA ASP A 266 -11.37 16.26 2.30
C ASP A 266 -10.24 16.44 3.33
N ASN A 267 -10.03 15.46 4.24
CA ASN A 267 -9.04 15.55 5.31
C ASN A 267 -8.15 14.29 5.35
N TYR A 268 -6.86 14.45 5.08
CA TYR A 268 -5.89 13.35 5.03
C TYR A 268 -5.77 12.58 6.34
N TYR A 269 -5.78 13.29 7.47
CA TYR A 269 -5.72 12.66 8.78
C TYR A 269 -7.00 11.85 9.08
N LEU A 270 -8.17 12.48 8.97
CA LEU A 270 -9.43 11.86 9.35
C LEU A 270 -9.79 10.67 8.46
N ARG A 271 -9.56 10.75 7.15
CA ARG A 271 -9.84 9.63 6.24
C ARG A 271 -8.91 8.44 6.48
N ALA A 272 -7.66 8.68 6.82
CA ALA A 272 -6.71 7.62 7.16
C ALA A 272 -7.05 6.98 8.51
N LYS A 273 -7.45 7.78 9.52
CA LYS A 273 -7.97 7.30 10.81
C LYS A 273 -9.24 6.45 10.61
N ALA A 274 -10.17 6.92 9.77
CA ALA A 274 -11.40 6.22 9.46
C ALA A 274 -11.14 4.87 8.76
N ALA A 275 -10.18 4.81 7.84
CA ALA A 275 -9.77 3.57 7.19
C ALA A 275 -9.25 2.54 8.20
N GLY A 276 -8.33 2.96 9.08
CA GLY A 276 -7.75 2.11 10.10
C GLY A 276 -8.79 1.59 11.10
N LEU A 277 -9.67 2.48 11.59
CA LEU A 277 -10.77 2.10 12.49
C LEU A 277 -11.73 1.13 11.81
N LYS A 278 -12.15 1.41 10.57
CA LYS A 278 -13.09 0.54 9.85
C LYS A 278 -12.51 -0.86 9.63
N ALA A 279 -11.24 -0.96 9.24
CA ALA A 279 -10.56 -2.24 9.10
C ALA A 279 -10.50 -3.00 10.43
N ALA A 280 -10.15 -2.32 11.53
CA ALA A 280 -10.09 -2.94 12.85
C ALA A 280 -11.47 -3.42 13.33
N GLU A 281 -12.53 -2.64 13.09
CA GLU A 281 -13.92 -3.01 13.38
C GLU A 281 -14.37 -4.24 12.57
N LEU A 282 -14.06 -4.31 11.28
CA LEU A 282 -14.40 -5.46 10.43
C LEU A 282 -13.71 -6.74 10.91
N ILE A 283 -12.40 -6.67 11.19
CA ILE A 283 -11.63 -7.78 11.76
C ILE A 283 -12.26 -8.22 13.09
N LYS A 284 -12.59 -7.26 13.96
CA LYS A 284 -13.16 -7.57 15.28
C LYS A 284 -14.53 -8.24 15.14
N ALA A 285 -15.41 -7.70 14.30
CA ALA A 285 -16.75 -8.22 14.09
C ALA A 285 -16.73 -9.67 13.59
N HIS A 286 -15.89 -9.98 12.59
CA HIS A 286 -15.76 -11.35 12.07
C HIS A 286 -15.05 -12.28 13.05
N ASN A 287 -14.12 -11.78 13.87
CA ASN A 287 -13.54 -12.58 14.95
C ASN A 287 -14.56 -12.92 16.05
N ASP A 288 -15.39 -11.95 16.46
CA ASP A 288 -16.47 -12.15 17.43
C ASP A 288 -17.52 -13.15 16.89
N ALA A 289 -17.80 -13.10 15.58
CA ALA A 289 -18.67 -14.03 14.87
C ALA A 289 -18.02 -15.42 14.63
N LYS A 290 -16.74 -15.59 14.93
CA LYS A 290 -15.92 -16.81 14.70
C LYS A 290 -15.69 -17.14 13.22
N GLU A 291 -15.86 -16.17 12.34
CA GLU A 291 -15.60 -16.28 10.90
C GLU A 291 -14.13 -15.99 10.55
N LEU A 292 -13.44 -15.22 11.41
CA LEU A 292 -11.99 -15.01 11.31
C LEU A 292 -11.29 -15.49 12.58
N GLN A 293 -10.36 -16.42 12.47
CA GLN A 293 -9.62 -16.94 13.62
C GLN A 293 -8.42 -16.05 13.95
N LEU A 294 -8.38 -15.52 15.16
CA LEU A 294 -7.26 -14.73 15.69
C LEU A 294 -6.66 -15.40 16.91
N THR A 295 -5.33 -15.31 17.05
CA THR A 295 -4.66 -15.67 18.29
C THR A 295 -5.06 -14.70 19.41
N ARG A 296 -4.81 -15.11 20.67
CA ARG A 296 -5.00 -14.20 21.81
C ARG A 296 -4.23 -12.89 21.63
N LYS A 297 -2.97 -12.96 21.19
CA LYS A 297 -2.11 -11.78 21.02
C LYS A 297 -2.62 -10.86 19.90
N GLN A 298 -3.09 -11.43 18.79
CA GLN A 298 -3.70 -10.66 17.70
C GLN A 298 -4.95 -9.89 18.15
N ARG A 299 -5.79 -10.50 18.99
CA ARG A 299 -6.96 -9.84 19.59
C ARG A 299 -6.56 -8.70 20.53
N GLU A 300 -5.60 -8.94 21.42
CA GLU A 300 -5.09 -7.91 22.34
C GLU A 300 -4.52 -6.70 21.58
N VAL A 301 -3.78 -6.95 20.48
CA VAL A 301 -3.26 -5.86 19.62
C VAL A 301 -4.38 -5.13 18.89
N LEU A 302 -5.36 -5.85 18.36
CA LEU A 302 -6.52 -5.24 17.69
C LEU A 302 -7.32 -4.33 18.62
N GLU A 303 -7.56 -4.77 19.86
CA GLU A 303 -8.24 -3.96 20.88
C GLU A 303 -7.43 -2.72 21.26
N GLY A 304 -6.10 -2.86 21.37
CA GLY A 304 -5.19 -1.73 21.58
C GLY A 304 -5.28 -0.71 20.45
N ILE A 305 -5.25 -1.17 19.19
CA ILE A 305 -5.38 -0.31 18.01
C ILE A 305 -6.70 0.47 18.02
N ILE A 306 -7.83 -0.20 18.25
CA ILE A 306 -9.14 0.45 18.29
C ILE A 306 -9.17 1.53 19.38
N LYS A 307 -8.65 1.21 20.57
CA LYS A 307 -8.59 2.14 21.69
C LYS A 307 -7.73 3.37 21.34
N ASP A 308 -6.54 3.15 20.81
CA ASP A 308 -5.58 4.22 20.55
C ASP A 308 -6.09 5.15 19.43
N LEU A 309 -6.60 4.59 18.33
CA LEU A 309 -7.18 5.37 17.24
C LEU A 309 -8.43 6.14 17.68
N SER A 310 -9.31 5.52 18.47
CA SER A 310 -10.55 6.17 18.95
C SER A 310 -10.28 7.30 19.95
N ALA A 311 -9.13 7.28 20.62
CA ALA A 311 -8.76 8.31 21.60
C ALA A 311 -8.15 9.57 20.98
N LEU A 312 -7.80 9.54 19.68
CA LEU A 312 -7.22 10.68 19.00
C LEU A 312 -8.25 11.81 18.77
N PRO A 313 -7.83 13.09 18.82
CA PRO A 313 -8.72 14.21 18.53
C PRO A 313 -9.23 14.15 17.08
N ASP A 314 -10.38 14.75 16.80
CA ASP A 314 -10.87 14.90 15.41
C ASP A 314 -10.37 16.21 14.76
N ASP A 315 -9.68 17.04 15.53
CA ASP A 315 -9.06 18.29 15.07
C ASP A 315 -7.63 18.00 14.57
N GLU A 316 -7.39 18.26 13.28
CA GLU A 316 -6.13 17.96 12.60
C GLU A 316 -4.94 18.70 13.21
N ASP A 317 -5.08 20.00 13.53
CA ASP A 317 -4.02 20.79 14.13
C ASP A 317 -3.60 20.22 15.49
N LYS A 318 -4.57 19.84 16.34
CA LYS A 318 -4.27 19.17 17.62
C LYS A 318 -3.61 17.81 17.44
N PHE A 319 -4.03 17.03 16.44
CA PHE A 319 -3.37 15.77 16.12
C PHE A 319 -1.92 16.00 15.69
N PHE A 320 -1.71 16.95 14.78
CA PHE A 320 -0.39 17.33 14.28
C PHE A 320 0.54 17.80 15.41
N GLU A 321 0.10 18.73 16.25
CA GLU A 321 0.86 19.23 17.40
C GLU A 321 1.23 18.10 18.37
N TYR A 322 0.27 17.23 18.67
CA TYR A 322 0.48 16.06 19.52
C TYR A 322 1.56 15.13 18.95
N CYS A 323 1.47 14.79 17.67
CA CYS A 323 2.39 13.90 17.00
C CYS A 323 3.79 14.51 16.85
N CYS A 324 3.90 15.78 16.47
CA CYS A 324 5.19 16.48 16.40
C CYS A 324 5.90 16.46 17.74
N LYS A 325 5.17 16.69 18.83
CA LYS A 325 5.75 16.62 20.18
C LYS A 325 6.15 15.20 20.58
N LYS A 326 5.30 14.21 20.29
CA LYS A 326 5.53 12.81 20.69
C LYS A 326 6.68 12.17 19.93
N TYR A 327 6.83 12.49 18.64
CA TYR A 327 7.77 11.82 17.73
C TYR A 327 8.97 12.70 17.35
N ALA A 328 9.20 13.81 18.06
CA ALA A 328 10.31 14.75 17.81
C ALA A 328 11.70 14.08 17.81
N ASP A 329 11.87 13.04 18.61
CA ASP A 329 13.16 12.34 18.78
C ASP A 329 13.31 11.12 17.85
N VAL A 330 12.36 10.89 16.93
CA VAL A 330 12.49 9.81 15.94
C VAL A 330 13.62 10.17 14.96
N PRO A 331 14.63 9.31 14.76
CA PRO A 331 15.73 9.60 13.86
C PRO A 331 15.26 9.94 12.44
N ASN A 332 15.90 10.95 11.84
CA ASN A 332 15.64 11.44 10.47
C ASN A 332 14.26 12.07 10.24
N PHE A 333 13.42 12.22 11.26
CA PHE A 333 12.19 12.99 11.16
C PHE A 333 12.50 14.49 11.08
N ASP A 334 12.14 15.11 9.95
CA ASP A 334 12.24 16.54 9.72
C ASP A 334 10.98 17.03 8.99
N LEU A 335 10.28 18.01 9.58
CA LEU A 335 9.07 18.60 9.01
C LEU A 335 9.32 19.27 7.65
N LYS A 336 10.55 19.72 7.38
CA LYS A 336 10.92 20.31 6.10
C LYS A 336 10.76 19.34 4.93
N ASN A 337 10.87 18.03 5.17
CA ASN A 337 10.61 17.01 4.15
C ASN A 337 9.18 17.09 3.60
N TYR A 338 8.25 17.63 4.39
CA TYR A 338 6.83 17.73 4.10
C TYR A 338 6.39 19.15 3.78
N GLY A 339 7.31 20.12 3.78
CA GLY A 339 6.98 21.54 3.59
C GLY A 339 6.28 22.17 4.79
N LEU A 340 6.47 21.61 6.00
CA LEU A 340 5.86 22.03 7.26
C LEU A 340 6.85 22.72 8.20
#